data_AF-A0A960URF4-F1
#
_entry.id   AF-A0A960URF4-F1
#
_cell.length_a   1.000
_cell.length_b   1.000
_cell.length_c   1.000
_cell.angle_alpha   90.00
_cell.angle_beta   90.00
_cell.angle_gamma   90.00
#
_symmetry.space_group_name_H-M   'P 1'
#
loop_
_entity.id
_entity.type
_entity.pdbx_description
1 polymer ?
#
loop_
_entity_poly.entity_id
_entity_poly.type
_entity_poly.pdbx_seq_one_letter_code
_entity_poly.pdbx_strand_id
1 'polypeptide(L)'
;MAARQMIMESPYYGKDLRRMLPIIMEGQSDSATFDTVLELLYMAGRSLPHAMMMMIPEAWGKKKGMSPEKRAFYEYHATMMEPWDGPAAVAFTDGKVIGATLDRNGLRPARYLETRDGLIIMSSEVGTLPVESSNVARSGRLQPGRMFLIDLEQGRIVDDEEIKEQIVNQKPYLEWIDSNMVRLSQLPDPPFVFQPDHDTIRERQRAFGYTSEEVMALMRPMAISGEEPIGSMGDDVSLAVLSEKPQPLYRYFKQLFAQVTNPPIDPIREDLVMDLTTWVGPEGNLL
;
A
#
# COMPACT_ATOMS: atom_id res chain seq x y z
N MET A 1 5.30 8.90 -7.02
CA MET A 1 4.72 10.12 -7.65
C MET A 1 5.67 10.96 -8.51
N ALA A 2 6.78 11.52 -7.98
CA ALA A 2 7.64 12.46 -8.72
C ALA A 2 8.15 11.95 -10.09
N ALA A 3 8.51 10.67 -10.20
CA ALA A 3 8.93 10.06 -11.46
C ALA A 3 7.80 10.03 -12.52
N ARG A 4 6.54 9.89 -12.10
CA ARG A 4 5.40 9.76 -13.02
C ARG A 4 5.01 11.11 -13.64
N GLN A 5 5.29 12.22 -12.96
CA GLN A 5 4.74 13.53 -13.32
C GLN A 5 5.11 14.03 -14.73
N MET A 6 6.19 13.51 -15.31
CA MET A 6 6.66 13.86 -16.64
C MET A 6 6.00 13.05 -17.76
N ILE A 7 5.43 11.89 -17.45
CA ILE A 7 4.77 10.99 -18.40
C ILE A 7 3.24 11.03 -18.28
N MET A 8 2.71 11.77 -17.30
CA MET A 8 1.26 11.91 -17.13
C MET A 8 0.67 12.70 -18.29
N GLU A 9 -0.42 12.18 -18.84
CA GLU A 9 -1.23 12.83 -19.84
C GLU A 9 -2.70 12.71 -19.43
N SER A 10 -3.47 13.78 -19.55
CA SER A 10 -4.89 13.73 -19.21
C SER A 10 -5.70 14.47 -20.26
N PRO A 11 -6.78 13.87 -20.79
CA PRO A 11 -7.68 14.57 -21.71
C PRO A 11 -8.41 15.73 -21.04
N TYR A 12 -8.55 15.73 -19.71
CA TYR A 12 -9.22 16.79 -18.95
C TYR A 12 -8.33 18.02 -18.74
N TYR A 13 -7.05 17.80 -18.42
CA TYR A 13 -6.09 18.89 -18.22
C TYR A 13 -5.40 19.34 -19.51
N GLY A 14 -5.25 18.44 -20.48
CA GLY A 14 -4.51 18.70 -21.71
C GLY A 14 -3.12 19.28 -21.44
N LYS A 15 -2.81 20.42 -22.07
CA LYS A 15 -1.51 21.09 -21.94
C LYS A 15 -1.31 21.77 -20.57
N ASP A 16 -2.39 22.09 -19.86
CA ASP A 16 -2.33 22.80 -18.58
C ASP A 16 -1.80 21.92 -17.44
N LEU A 17 -1.79 20.59 -17.59
CA LEU A 17 -1.19 19.66 -16.61
C LEU A 17 0.25 20.05 -16.26
N ARG A 18 1.02 20.53 -17.25
CA ARG A 18 2.42 20.97 -17.04
C ARG A 18 2.53 22.18 -16.11
N ARG A 19 1.49 23.01 -16.00
CA ARG A 19 1.46 24.19 -15.13
C ARG A 19 1.23 23.83 -13.65
N MET A 20 0.72 22.63 -13.39
CA MET A 20 0.49 22.11 -12.05
C MET A 20 1.74 21.46 -11.44
N LEU A 21 2.84 21.35 -12.20
CA LEU A 21 4.06 20.72 -11.72
C LEU A 21 4.87 21.67 -10.81
N PRO A 22 5.49 21.15 -9.74
CA PRO A 22 5.44 19.75 -9.30
C PRO A 22 4.12 19.43 -8.59
N ILE A 23 3.57 18.23 -8.83
CA ILE A 23 2.34 17.78 -8.15
C ILE A 23 2.59 17.63 -6.64
N ILE A 24 3.75 17.12 -6.26
CA ILE A 24 4.14 17.02 -4.85
C ILE A 24 5.08 18.19 -4.54
N MET A 25 4.68 19.05 -3.61
CA MET A 25 5.50 20.18 -3.19
C MET A 25 6.39 19.80 -1.99
N GLU A 26 7.64 20.27 -2.01
CA GLU A 26 8.55 20.08 -0.88
C GLU A 26 8.03 20.77 0.38
N GLY A 27 8.22 20.13 1.54
CA GLY A 27 7.83 20.69 2.85
C GLY A 27 6.36 20.54 3.22
N GLN A 28 5.53 19.91 2.37
CA GLN A 28 4.15 19.56 2.72
C GLN A 28 4.09 18.38 3.71
N SER A 29 2.98 18.32 4.47
CA SER A 29 2.67 17.12 5.26
C SER A 29 2.29 15.95 4.34
N ASP A 30 2.31 14.75 4.91
CA ASP A 30 1.77 13.53 4.31
C ASP A 30 0.31 13.70 3.88
N SER A 31 -0.56 14.25 4.74
CA SER A 31 -1.96 14.48 4.42
C SER A 31 -2.16 15.48 3.28
N ALA A 32 -1.39 16.56 3.23
CA ALA A 32 -1.48 17.54 2.14
C ALA A 32 -1.00 16.95 0.81
N THR A 33 0.04 16.11 0.87
CA THR A 33 0.54 15.36 -0.28
C THR A 33 -0.51 14.37 -0.78
N PHE A 34 -1.16 13.64 0.12
CA PHE A 34 -2.24 12.71 -0.19
C PHE A 34 -3.41 13.43 -0.86
N ASP A 35 -3.87 14.54 -0.29
CA ASP A 35 -4.96 15.37 -0.82
C ASP A 35 -4.67 15.85 -2.24
N THR A 36 -3.44 16.33 -2.50
CA THR A 36 -3.05 16.82 -3.83
C THR A 36 -3.10 15.72 -4.89
N VAL A 37 -2.68 14.50 -4.56
CA VAL A 37 -2.74 13.36 -5.49
C VAL A 37 -4.18 12.86 -5.66
N LEU A 38 -4.97 12.86 -4.59
CA LEU A 38 -6.39 12.50 -4.63
C LEU A 38 -7.17 13.45 -5.55
N GLU A 39 -6.97 14.75 -5.37
CA GLU A 39 -7.57 15.79 -6.20
C GLU A 39 -7.17 15.61 -7.67
N LEU A 40 -5.88 15.36 -7.94
CA LEU A 40 -5.40 15.09 -9.31
C LEU A 40 -6.14 13.91 -9.96
N LEU A 41 -6.29 12.78 -9.24
CA LEU A 41 -6.96 11.59 -9.76
C LEU A 41 -8.46 11.85 -10.00
N TYR A 42 -9.11 12.56 -9.08
CA TYR A 42 -10.53 12.92 -9.18
C TYR A 42 -10.79 13.84 -10.37
N MET A 43 -10.04 14.94 -10.46
CA MET A 43 -10.16 15.94 -11.52
C MET A 43 -9.70 15.42 -12.90
N ALA A 44 -8.89 14.35 -12.94
CA ALA A 44 -8.58 13.59 -14.14
C ALA A 44 -9.70 12.63 -14.59
N GLY A 45 -10.85 12.61 -13.92
CA GLY A 45 -12.07 11.93 -14.36
C GLY A 45 -12.45 10.67 -13.57
N ARG A 46 -11.71 10.31 -12.52
CA ARG A 46 -12.10 9.19 -11.63
C ARG A 46 -13.10 9.66 -10.59
N SER A 47 -14.01 8.77 -10.16
CA SER A 47 -14.83 9.06 -8.99
C SER A 47 -13.96 9.07 -7.73
N LEU A 48 -14.39 9.82 -6.71
CA LEU A 48 -13.66 9.90 -5.45
C LEU A 48 -13.50 8.52 -4.77
N PRO A 49 -14.53 7.65 -4.72
CA PRO A 49 -14.36 6.26 -4.28
C PRO A 49 -13.33 5.45 -5.09
N HIS A 50 -13.27 5.61 -6.42
CA HIS A 50 -12.27 4.93 -7.26
C HIS A 50 -10.86 5.39 -6.88
N ALA A 51 -10.62 6.70 -6.82
CA ALA A 51 -9.32 7.24 -6.45
C ALA A 51 -8.89 6.78 -5.04
N MET A 52 -9.82 6.74 -4.09
CA MET A 52 -9.56 6.21 -2.74
C MET A 52 -9.21 4.71 -2.76
N MET A 53 -9.88 3.90 -3.57
CA MET A 53 -9.55 2.47 -3.74
C MET A 53 -8.18 2.25 -4.40
N MET A 54 -7.69 3.21 -5.19
CA MET A 54 -6.34 3.17 -5.77
C MET A 54 -5.26 3.55 -4.75
N MET A 55 -5.48 4.64 -4.01
CA MET A 55 -4.49 5.17 -3.08
C MET A 55 -4.43 4.38 -1.77
N ILE A 56 -5.59 3.98 -1.23
CA ILE A 56 -5.74 3.16 -0.02
C ILE A 56 -6.48 1.86 -0.39
N PRO A 57 -5.82 0.95 -1.14
CA PRO A 57 -6.44 -0.32 -1.49
C PRO A 57 -6.63 -1.18 -0.24
N GLU A 58 -7.75 -1.90 -0.18
CA GLU A 58 -7.93 -2.92 0.86
C GLU A 58 -6.91 -4.04 0.65
N ALA A 59 -6.49 -4.73 1.72
CA ALA A 59 -5.64 -5.91 1.54
C ALA A 59 -6.34 -6.89 0.58
N TRP A 60 -5.65 -7.35 -0.46
CA TRP A 60 -6.21 -8.18 -1.54
C TRP A 60 -5.36 -9.41 -1.88
N GLY A 61 -4.37 -9.71 -1.03
CA GLY A 61 -3.43 -10.81 -1.21
C GLY A 61 -4.12 -12.18 -1.37
N LYS A 62 -3.37 -13.16 -1.90
CA LYS A 62 -3.89 -14.46 -2.37
C LYS A 62 -4.80 -15.18 -1.37
N LYS A 63 -4.47 -15.09 -0.07
CA LYS A 63 -5.14 -15.77 1.04
C LYS A 63 -6.48 -15.13 1.46
N LYS A 64 -6.80 -13.93 0.97
CA LYS A 64 -8.04 -13.23 1.34
C LYS A 64 -9.19 -13.58 0.39
N GLY A 65 -10.35 -13.91 0.95
CA GLY A 65 -11.58 -14.16 0.18
C GLY A 65 -12.07 -12.88 -0.48
N MET A 66 -12.12 -12.87 -1.81
CA MET A 66 -12.49 -11.71 -2.64
C MET A 66 -12.99 -12.22 -4.00
N SER A 67 -13.92 -11.48 -4.64
CA SER A 67 -14.35 -11.83 -6.00
C SER A 67 -13.22 -11.66 -7.03
N PRO A 68 -13.23 -12.43 -8.14
CA PRO A 68 -12.23 -12.30 -9.20
C PRO A 68 -12.13 -10.88 -9.77
N GLU A 69 -13.26 -10.21 -9.97
CA GLU A 69 -13.34 -8.87 -10.57
C GLU A 69 -12.69 -7.82 -9.67
N LYS A 70 -12.97 -7.91 -8.37
CA LYS A 70 -12.39 -7.02 -7.37
C LYS A 70 -10.89 -7.26 -7.19
N ARG A 71 -10.46 -8.53 -7.23
CA ARG A 71 -9.04 -8.87 -7.22
C ARG A 71 -8.33 -8.34 -8.47
N ALA A 72 -8.93 -8.50 -9.64
CA ALA A 72 -8.38 -7.99 -10.90
C ALA A 72 -8.27 -6.47 -10.92
N PHE A 73 -9.25 -5.75 -10.35
CA PHE A 73 -9.16 -4.31 -10.16
C PHE A 73 -7.93 -3.92 -9.33
N TYR A 74 -7.70 -4.56 -8.18
CA TYR A 74 -6.55 -4.23 -7.34
C TYR A 74 -5.23 -4.68 -7.96
N GLU A 75 -5.17 -5.85 -8.60
CA GLU A 75 -3.98 -6.33 -9.31
C GLU A 75 -3.60 -5.37 -10.44
N TYR A 76 -4.58 -4.88 -11.20
CA TYR A 76 -4.35 -3.87 -12.24
C TYR A 76 -3.81 -2.57 -11.66
N HIS A 77 -4.45 -2.00 -10.64
CA HIS A 77 -4.02 -0.73 -10.08
C HIS A 77 -2.70 -0.82 -9.30
N ALA A 78 -2.35 -1.98 -8.74
CA ALA A 78 -1.05 -2.23 -8.11
C ALA A 78 0.12 -2.14 -9.10
N THR A 79 -0.11 -2.29 -10.41
CA THR A 79 0.91 -2.05 -11.44
C THR A 79 1.10 -0.57 -11.77
N MET A 80 0.15 0.30 -11.36
CA MET A 80 0.15 1.72 -11.71
C MET A 80 0.42 2.64 -10.51
N MET A 81 0.09 2.21 -9.30
CA MET A 81 0.24 3.02 -8.10
C MET A 81 0.53 2.15 -6.89
N GLU A 82 1.62 2.48 -6.23
CA GLU A 82 1.96 1.97 -4.92
C GLU A 82 0.93 2.44 -3.86
N PRO A 83 0.54 1.58 -2.91
CA PRO A 83 -0.35 1.97 -1.81
C PRO A 83 0.25 3.09 -0.96
N TRP A 84 -0.58 4.05 -0.57
CA TRP A 84 -0.25 5.09 0.40
C TRP A 84 -0.57 4.54 1.80
N ASP A 85 0.37 3.77 2.34
CA ASP A 85 0.18 2.98 3.55
C ASP A 85 0.51 3.76 4.84
N GLY A 86 0.00 3.25 5.96
CA GLY A 86 0.13 3.83 7.30
C GLY A 86 -1.22 3.99 8.00
N PRO A 87 -1.24 4.25 9.33
CA PRO A 87 -2.49 4.38 10.08
C PRO A 87 -3.33 5.56 9.60
N ALA A 88 -4.47 5.28 8.97
CA ALA A 88 -5.29 6.31 8.35
C ALA A 88 -6.79 6.08 8.60
N ALA A 89 -7.47 7.16 8.98
CA ALA A 89 -8.92 7.29 8.87
C ALA A 89 -9.18 8.56 8.07
N VAL A 90 -9.56 8.39 6.80
CA VAL A 90 -9.68 9.49 5.85
C VAL A 90 -11.14 9.77 5.60
N ALA A 91 -11.59 10.98 5.90
CA ALA A 91 -12.87 11.51 5.44
C ALA A 91 -12.64 12.38 4.22
N PHE A 92 -13.51 12.27 3.22
CA PHE A 92 -13.36 12.94 1.93
C PHE A 92 -14.72 13.37 1.38
N THR A 93 -14.73 14.40 0.53
CA THR A 93 -15.94 14.89 -0.12
C THR A 93 -15.59 15.68 -1.38
N ASP A 94 -16.47 15.64 -2.37
CA ASP A 94 -16.47 16.49 -3.56
C ASP A 94 -17.66 17.48 -3.56
N GLY A 95 -18.39 17.58 -2.44
CA GLY A 95 -19.62 18.36 -2.30
C GLY A 95 -20.90 17.64 -2.75
N LYS A 96 -20.80 16.48 -3.41
CA LYS A 96 -21.94 15.63 -3.80
C LYS A 96 -21.99 14.34 -3.01
N VAL A 97 -20.82 13.78 -2.71
CA VAL A 97 -20.68 12.63 -1.83
C VAL A 97 -19.85 13.01 -0.61
N ILE A 98 -20.16 12.38 0.51
CA ILE A 98 -19.35 12.44 1.73
C ILE A 98 -18.97 11.00 2.07
N GLY A 99 -17.67 10.73 2.16
CA GLY A 99 -17.21 9.38 2.44
C GLY A 99 -16.12 9.32 3.49
N ALA A 100 -15.90 8.11 3.98
CA ALA A 100 -14.77 7.78 4.83
C ALA A 100 -14.26 6.38 4.54
N THR A 101 -12.94 6.21 4.64
CA THR A 101 -12.27 4.90 4.57
C THR A 101 -11.21 4.79 5.65
N LEU A 102 -10.86 3.55 6.00
CA LEU A 102 -9.68 3.25 6.81
C LEU A 102 -8.54 2.74 5.93
N ASP A 103 -7.34 2.76 6.49
CA ASP A 103 -6.22 1.97 5.98
C ASP A 103 -6.56 0.46 5.95
N ARG A 104 -5.72 -0.30 5.25
CA ARG A 104 -5.92 -1.75 5.02
C ARG A 104 -5.96 -2.58 6.31
N ASN A 105 -5.34 -2.11 7.39
CA ASN A 105 -5.29 -2.76 8.69
C ASN A 105 -6.32 -2.16 9.68
N GLY A 106 -6.88 -0.99 9.37
CA GLY A 106 -7.80 -0.23 10.22
C GLY A 106 -7.15 0.18 11.54
N LEU A 107 -5.95 0.77 11.46
CA LEU A 107 -5.14 1.15 12.61
C LEU A 107 -5.64 2.42 13.30
N ARG A 108 -6.60 3.12 12.70
CA ARG A 108 -7.31 4.28 13.31
C ARG A 108 -8.78 3.96 13.58
N PRO A 109 -9.34 4.42 14.71
CA PRO A 109 -10.74 4.23 14.98
C PRO A 109 -11.59 5.20 14.16
N ALA A 110 -12.70 4.70 13.61
CA ALA A 110 -13.77 5.51 13.07
C ALA A 110 -15.12 4.89 13.47
N ARG A 111 -15.89 5.64 14.26
CA ARG A 111 -17.19 5.28 14.79
C ARG A 111 -18.24 6.17 14.16
N TYR A 112 -19.38 5.60 13.81
CA TYR A 112 -20.49 6.38 13.29
C TYR A 112 -21.78 6.10 14.05
N LEU A 113 -22.65 7.10 14.07
CA LEU A 113 -23.98 7.07 14.62
C LEU A 113 -24.93 7.71 13.61
N GLU A 114 -26.05 7.03 13.37
CA GLU A 114 -27.16 7.50 12.56
C GLU A 114 -28.34 7.76 13.49
N THR A 115 -28.91 8.94 13.42
CA THR A 115 -30.10 9.32 14.18
C THR A 115 -31.39 9.07 13.38
N ARG A 116 -32.54 8.99 14.05
CA ARG A 116 -33.84 8.74 13.41
C ARG A 116 -34.33 9.93 12.57
N ASP A 117 -33.82 11.12 12.83
CA ASP A 117 -34.04 12.34 12.04
C ASP A 117 -33.02 12.50 10.89
N GLY A 118 -32.19 11.50 10.63
CA GLY A 118 -31.33 11.43 9.44
C GLY A 118 -29.97 12.11 9.56
N LEU A 119 -29.56 12.52 10.76
CA LEU A 119 -28.22 13.03 11.01
C LEU A 119 -27.23 11.86 11.12
N ILE A 120 -26.10 11.97 10.42
CA ILE A 120 -24.99 11.03 10.51
C ILE A 120 -23.81 11.74 11.17
N ILE A 121 -23.31 11.14 12.23
CA ILE A 121 -22.15 11.64 12.99
C ILE A 121 -21.07 10.59 12.91
N MET A 122 -19.90 10.96 12.37
CA MET A 122 -18.70 10.12 12.37
C MET A 122 -17.58 10.81 13.15
N SER A 123 -16.89 10.05 14.00
CA SER A 123 -15.79 10.55 14.80
C SER A 123 -14.82 9.42 15.16
N SER A 124 -13.62 9.76 15.63
CA SER A 124 -12.66 8.79 16.17
C SER A 124 -13.18 8.08 17.43
N GLU A 125 -14.11 8.71 18.15
CA GLU A 125 -14.65 8.23 19.41
C GLU A 125 -16.19 8.28 19.43
N VAL A 126 -16.81 7.53 20.34
CA VAL A 126 -18.26 7.58 20.57
C VAL A 126 -18.55 8.63 21.64
N GLY A 127 -19.66 9.36 21.52
CA GLY A 127 -20.09 10.34 22.52
C GLY A 127 -19.43 11.71 22.39
N THR A 128 -18.84 12.01 21.24
CA THR A 128 -18.26 13.33 20.94
C THR A 128 -19.31 14.43 20.80
N LEU A 129 -20.54 14.07 20.42
CA LEU A 129 -21.71 14.95 20.41
C LEU A 129 -22.83 14.35 21.27
N PRO A 130 -23.58 15.20 22.00
CA PRO A 130 -24.73 14.73 22.77
C PRO A 130 -25.86 14.31 21.82
N VAL A 131 -26.26 13.04 21.91
CA VAL A 131 -27.39 12.47 21.16
C VAL A 131 -28.25 11.66 22.12
N GLU A 132 -29.54 11.97 22.19
CA GLU A 132 -30.49 11.21 22.99
C GLU A 132 -30.54 9.74 22.52
N SER A 133 -30.39 8.79 23.45
CA SER A 133 -30.40 7.35 23.12
C SER A 133 -31.67 6.91 22.39
N SER A 134 -32.80 7.57 22.67
CA SER A 134 -34.07 7.35 21.99
C SER A 134 -34.09 7.83 20.54
N ASN A 135 -33.17 8.71 20.14
CA ASN A 135 -33.04 9.19 18.76
C ASN A 135 -31.99 8.39 17.95
N VAL A 136 -31.29 7.43 18.55
CA VAL A 136 -30.32 6.59 17.82
C VAL A 136 -31.07 5.56 16.97
N ALA A 137 -30.80 5.58 15.66
CA ALA A 137 -31.27 4.57 14.71
C ALA A 137 -30.25 3.45 14.55
N ARG A 138 -28.98 3.81 14.32
CA ARG A 138 -27.87 2.86 14.14
C ARG A 138 -26.59 3.40 14.78
N SER A 139 -25.77 2.50 15.30
CA SER A 139 -24.41 2.80 15.76
C SER A 139 -23.47 1.73 15.24
N GLY A 140 -22.30 2.15 14.76
CA GLY A 140 -21.36 1.25 14.09
C GLY A 140 -19.92 1.74 14.13
N ARG A 141 -19.06 0.96 13.47
CA ARG A 141 -17.67 1.32 13.22
C ARG A 141 -17.31 1.03 11.78
N LEU A 142 -16.41 1.82 11.24
CA LEU A 142 -15.78 1.51 9.97
C LEU A 142 -14.82 0.32 10.16
N GLN A 143 -14.77 -0.57 9.18
CA GLN A 143 -13.96 -1.78 9.22
C GLN A 143 -12.80 -1.65 8.22
N PRO A 144 -11.64 -2.28 8.49
CA PRO A 144 -10.53 -2.29 7.56
C PRO A 144 -10.97 -2.70 6.15
N GLY A 145 -10.58 -1.90 5.16
CA GLY A 145 -10.93 -2.13 3.76
C GLY A 145 -12.35 -1.74 3.36
N ARG A 146 -13.27 -1.41 4.27
CA ARG A 146 -14.63 -0.95 3.91
C ARG A 146 -14.69 0.57 3.80
N MET A 147 -15.49 1.04 2.86
CA MET A 147 -15.82 2.44 2.64
C MET A 147 -17.22 2.74 3.17
N PHE A 148 -17.37 3.87 3.86
CA PHE A 148 -18.67 4.44 4.22
C PHE A 148 -18.91 5.62 3.29
N LEU A 149 -20.03 5.65 2.57
CA LEU A 149 -20.33 6.72 1.62
C LEU A 149 -21.78 7.17 1.76
N ILE A 150 -21.98 8.48 1.76
CA ILE A 150 -23.28 9.14 1.69
C ILE A 150 -23.34 9.82 0.33
N ASP A 151 -24.36 9.51 -0.44
CA ASP A 151 -24.70 10.23 -1.67
C ASP A 151 -25.78 11.26 -1.34
N LEU A 152 -25.43 12.54 -1.47
CA LEU A 152 -26.33 13.66 -1.15
C LEU A 152 -27.37 13.90 -2.26
N GLU A 153 -27.07 13.51 -3.50
CA GLU A 153 -28.02 13.62 -4.60
C GLU A 153 -29.12 12.54 -4.47
N GLN A 154 -28.75 11.34 -4.03
CA GLN A 154 -29.69 10.24 -3.75
C GLN A 154 -30.30 10.30 -2.33
N GLY A 155 -29.70 11.06 -1.42
CA GLY A 155 -30.15 11.19 -0.04
C GLY A 155 -30.04 9.91 0.78
N ARG A 156 -29.02 9.07 0.52
CA ARG A 156 -28.84 7.78 1.21
C ARG A 156 -27.39 7.42 1.48
N ILE A 157 -27.20 6.51 2.43
CA ILE A 157 -25.94 5.78 2.59
C ILE A 157 -25.85 4.71 1.49
N VAL A 158 -24.72 4.67 0.79
CA VAL A 158 -24.41 3.67 -0.23
C VAL A 158 -23.59 2.56 0.41
N ASP A 159 -23.93 1.32 0.12
CA ASP A 159 -23.26 0.14 0.69
C ASP A 159 -21.87 -0.08 0.06
N ASP A 160 -20.91 -0.59 0.84
CA ASP A 160 -19.51 -0.79 0.39
C ASP A 160 -19.44 -1.71 -0.83
N GLU A 161 -20.22 -2.79 -0.82
CA GLU A 161 -20.29 -3.74 -1.91
C GLU A 161 -20.85 -3.09 -3.17
N GLU A 162 -21.91 -2.27 -3.05
CA GLU A 162 -22.48 -1.52 -4.18
C GLU A 162 -21.46 -0.57 -4.81
N ILE A 163 -20.76 0.22 -4.00
CA ILE A 163 -19.73 1.17 -4.46
C ILE A 163 -18.65 0.44 -5.25
N LYS A 164 -18.11 -0.63 -4.63
CA LYS A 164 -16.99 -1.37 -5.21
C LYS A 164 -17.42 -2.14 -6.44
N GLU A 165 -18.59 -2.78 -6.44
CA GLU A 165 -19.12 -3.49 -7.61
C GLU A 165 -19.28 -2.57 -8.82
N GLN A 166 -19.77 -1.35 -8.62
CA GLN A 166 -19.85 -0.37 -9.71
C GLN A 166 -18.47 -0.05 -10.28
N ILE A 167 -17.45 0.13 -9.43
CA ILE A 167 -16.09 0.53 -9.83
C ILE A 167 -15.32 -0.60 -10.51
N VAL A 168 -15.34 -1.80 -9.92
CA VAL A 168 -14.58 -2.95 -10.43
C VAL A 168 -15.13 -3.44 -11.77
N ASN A 169 -16.39 -3.11 -12.09
CA ASN A 169 -17.03 -3.46 -13.37
C ASN A 169 -17.01 -2.33 -14.40
N GLN A 170 -16.39 -1.17 -14.13
CA GLN A 170 -16.31 -0.07 -15.11
C GLN A 170 -15.47 -0.41 -16.34
N LYS A 171 -14.50 -1.32 -16.17
CA LYS A 171 -13.55 -1.75 -17.21
C LYS A 171 -13.31 -3.26 -17.07
N PRO A 172 -12.91 -3.93 -18.16
CA PRO A 172 -12.63 -5.36 -18.14
C PRO A 172 -11.23 -5.65 -17.56
N TYR A 173 -11.01 -5.30 -16.29
CA TYR A 173 -9.69 -5.43 -15.63
C TYR A 173 -9.16 -6.85 -15.68
N LEU A 174 -10.04 -7.85 -15.48
CA LEU A 174 -9.66 -9.26 -15.53
C LEU A 174 -9.12 -9.66 -16.91
N GLU A 175 -9.81 -9.26 -17.99
CA GLU A 175 -9.36 -9.54 -19.35
C GLU A 175 -8.02 -8.85 -19.65
N TRP A 176 -7.82 -7.63 -19.16
CA TRP A 176 -6.55 -6.93 -19.31
C TRP A 176 -5.40 -7.63 -18.60
N ILE A 177 -5.61 -8.10 -17.37
CA ILE A 177 -4.62 -8.86 -16.64
C ILE A 177 -4.30 -10.16 -17.37
N ASP A 178 -5.32 -10.96 -17.72
CA ASP A 178 -5.12 -12.26 -18.36
C ASP A 178 -4.45 -12.15 -19.73
N SER A 179 -4.71 -11.08 -20.48
CA SER A 179 -4.17 -10.90 -21.84
C SER A 179 -2.77 -10.27 -21.87
N ASN A 180 -2.40 -9.49 -20.84
CA ASN A 180 -1.19 -8.65 -20.90
C ASN A 180 -0.16 -8.96 -19.81
N MET A 181 -0.56 -9.62 -18.72
CA MET A 181 0.33 -9.89 -17.59
C MET A 181 1.05 -11.22 -17.75
N VAL A 182 2.38 -11.17 -17.79
CA VAL A 182 3.22 -12.37 -17.81
C VAL A 182 3.66 -12.70 -16.39
N ARG A 183 3.24 -13.88 -15.89
CA ARG A 183 3.66 -14.36 -14.58
C ARG A 183 4.96 -15.16 -14.72
N LEU A 184 5.88 -15.04 -13.77
CA LEU A 184 7.16 -15.77 -13.78
C LEU A 184 6.97 -17.29 -13.96
N SER A 185 5.91 -17.86 -13.38
CA SER A 185 5.55 -19.28 -13.49
C SER A 185 5.11 -19.72 -14.90
N GLN A 186 4.86 -18.77 -15.81
CA GLN A 186 4.51 -19.04 -17.22
C GLN A 186 5.74 -18.98 -18.13
N LEU A 187 6.87 -18.47 -17.64
CA LEU A 187 8.09 -18.41 -18.43
C LEU A 187 8.70 -19.82 -18.54
N PRO A 188 9.30 -20.15 -19.70
CA PRO A 188 10.02 -21.40 -19.84
C PRO A 188 11.24 -21.41 -18.93
N ASP A 189 11.70 -22.62 -18.56
CA ASP A 189 12.97 -22.77 -17.87
C ASP A 189 14.10 -22.15 -18.70
N PRO A 190 15.08 -21.50 -18.06
CA PRO A 190 16.19 -20.89 -18.77
C PRO A 190 16.97 -21.96 -19.55
N PRO A 191 17.42 -21.66 -20.79
CA PRO A 191 18.14 -22.62 -21.62
C PRO A 191 19.48 -23.06 -21.01
N PHE A 192 20.01 -22.26 -20.08
CA PHE A 192 21.24 -22.54 -19.36
C PHE A 192 21.16 -21.98 -17.94
N VAL A 193 21.57 -22.81 -16.97
CA VAL A 193 21.74 -22.41 -15.57
C VAL A 193 23.23 -22.46 -15.27
N PHE A 194 23.80 -21.32 -14.89
CA PHE A 194 25.20 -21.24 -14.45
C PHE A 194 25.41 -22.18 -13.26
N GLN A 195 26.31 -23.14 -13.43
CA GLN A 195 26.69 -24.04 -12.35
C GLN A 195 27.65 -23.34 -11.38
N PRO A 196 27.58 -23.66 -10.07
CA PRO A 196 28.51 -23.10 -9.10
C PRO A 196 29.94 -23.51 -9.45
N ASP A 197 30.83 -22.52 -9.51
CA ASP A 197 32.26 -22.74 -9.64
C ASP A 197 32.86 -22.92 -8.24
N HIS A 198 33.04 -24.18 -7.85
CA HIS A 198 33.56 -24.55 -6.55
C HIS A 198 35.07 -24.27 -6.40
N ASP A 199 35.81 -24.16 -7.50
CA ASP A 199 37.26 -23.95 -7.47
C ASP A 199 37.59 -22.50 -7.06
N THR A 200 36.82 -21.53 -7.56
CA THR A 200 37.05 -20.09 -7.29
C THR A 200 36.17 -19.50 -6.17
N ILE A 201 35.29 -20.29 -5.56
CA ILE A 201 34.30 -19.81 -4.57
C ILE A 201 34.94 -19.01 -3.42
N ARG A 202 36.08 -19.47 -2.90
CA ARG A 202 36.77 -18.83 -1.77
C ARG A 202 37.39 -17.49 -2.14
N GLU A 203 37.87 -17.36 -3.37
CA GLU A 203 38.44 -16.11 -3.88
C GLU A 203 37.34 -15.06 -4.05
N ARG A 204 36.19 -15.45 -4.61
CA ARG A 204 35.02 -14.59 -4.74
C ARG A 204 34.46 -14.17 -3.39
N GLN A 205 34.34 -15.10 -2.45
CA GLN A 205 33.93 -14.80 -1.08
C GLN A 205 34.81 -13.72 -0.46
N ARG A 206 36.13 -13.86 -0.54
CA ARG A 206 37.08 -12.84 -0.04
C ARG A 206 36.93 -11.51 -0.78
N ALA A 207 36.77 -11.54 -2.10
CA ALA A 207 36.61 -10.33 -2.92
C ALA A 207 35.36 -9.53 -2.53
N PHE A 208 34.27 -10.21 -2.16
CA PHE A 208 33.02 -9.59 -1.70
C PHE A 208 32.95 -9.42 -0.17
N GLY A 209 34.03 -9.69 0.56
CA GLY A 209 34.11 -9.47 2.00
C GLY A 209 33.43 -10.52 2.88
N TYR A 210 33.00 -11.66 2.31
CA TYR A 210 32.44 -12.76 3.09
C TYR A 210 33.47 -13.36 4.05
N THR A 211 33.06 -13.50 5.29
CA THR A 211 33.83 -14.13 6.37
C THR A 211 33.35 -15.55 6.64
N SER A 212 34.22 -16.35 7.27
CA SER A 212 33.84 -17.69 7.74
C SER A 212 32.63 -17.65 8.68
N GLU A 213 32.52 -16.59 9.49
CA GLU A 213 31.41 -16.39 10.41
C GLU A 213 30.10 -16.12 9.67
N GLU A 214 30.06 -15.19 8.70
CA GLU A 214 28.85 -14.94 7.91
C GLU A 214 28.37 -16.21 7.18
N VAL A 215 29.29 -16.99 6.62
CA VAL A 215 28.92 -18.23 5.93
C VAL A 215 28.40 -19.29 6.91
N MET A 216 29.08 -19.51 8.03
CA MET A 216 28.73 -20.60 8.96
C MET A 216 27.60 -20.25 9.92
N ALA A 217 27.56 -19.02 10.42
CA ALA A 217 26.61 -18.57 11.43
C ALA A 217 25.36 -17.92 10.81
N LEU A 218 25.45 -17.34 9.60
CA LEU A 218 24.30 -16.73 8.93
C LEU A 218 23.75 -17.56 7.79
N MET A 219 24.57 -17.80 6.75
CA MET A 219 24.09 -18.43 5.52
C MET A 219 23.68 -19.90 5.72
N ARG A 220 24.48 -20.67 6.46
CA ARG A 220 24.23 -22.10 6.67
C ARG A 220 22.91 -22.38 7.41
N PRO A 221 22.57 -21.69 8.53
CA PRO A 221 21.26 -21.84 9.15
C PRO A 221 20.11 -21.54 8.20
N MET A 222 20.15 -20.39 7.51
CA MET A 222 19.12 -20.01 6.52
C MET A 222 18.91 -21.09 5.45
N ALA A 223 20.00 -21.70 4.96
CA ALA A 223 19.94 -22.76 3.96
C ALA A 223 19.37 -24.08 4.49
N ILE A 224 19.53 -24.38 5.79
CA ILE A 224 19.10 -25.66 6.40
C ILE A 224 17.67 -25.56 6.96
N SER A 225 17.38 -24.52 7.73
CA SER A 225 16.08 -24.35 8.41
C SER A 225 15.07 -23.52 7.62
N GLY A 226 15.52 -22.73 6.64
CA GLY A 226 14.66 -21.76 5.96
C GLY A 226 14.30 -20.55 6.82
N GLU A 227 14.99 -20.34 7.94
CA GLU A 227 14.78 -19.26 8.89
C GLU A 227 16.09 -18.50 9.14
N GLU A 228 15.97 -17.20 9.44
CA GLU A 228 17.13 -16.42 9.86
C GLU A 228 17.69 -16.92 11.21
N PRO A 229 19.02 -16.90 11.42
CA PRO A 229 19.60 -17.34 12.67
C PRO A 229 19.22 -16.41 13.84
N ILE A 230 18.94 -16.99 15.00
CA ILE A 230 18.69 -16.23 16.22
C ILE A 230 19.99 -16.11 17.03
N GLY A 231 20.32 -14.87 17.41
CA GLY A 231 21.41 -14.54 18.32
C GLY A 231 20.92 -13.90 19.62
N SER A 232 21.84 -13.55 20.51
CA SER A 232 21.56 -12.79 21.73
C SER A 232 22.71 -11.82 22.03
N MET A 233 22.52 -10.96 23.03
CA MET A 233 23.39 -9.82 23.36
C MET A 233 23.32 -8.67 22.34
N GLY A 234 23.94 -7.54 22.68
CA GLY A 234 24.02 -6.37 21.80
C GLY A 234 25.17 -6.47 20.79
N ASP A 235 25.10 -5.67 19.73
CA ASP A 235 26.20 -5.50 18.77
C ASP A 235 27.32 -4.67 19.43
N ASP A 236 28.43 -5.33 19.78
CA ASP A 236 29.60 -4.73 20.43
C ASP A 236 30.70 -4.31 19.44
N VAL A 237 30.45 -4.45 18.13
CA VAL A 237 31.39 -4.04 17.09
C VAL A 237 31.42 -2.53 16.92
N SER A 238 32.54 -2.00 16.42
CA SER A 238 32.65 -0.60 16.05
C SER A 238 31.66 -0.22 14.94
N LEU A 239 31.18 1.03 14.96
CA LEU A 239 30.42 1.58 13.85
C LEU A 239 31.23 1.42 12.56
N ALA A 240 30.56 1.18 11.43
CA ALA A 240 31.24 0.83 10.18
C ALA A 240 32.29 1.87 9.75
N VAL A 241 32.01 3.16 9.99
CA VAL A 241 32.93 4.29 9.69
C VAL A 241 34.16 4.35 10.60
N LEU A 242 34.10 3.74 11.79
CA LEU A 242 35.18 3.70 12.78
C LEU A 242 35.93 2.35 12.77
N SER A 243 35.53 1.43 11.91
CA SER A 243 36.14 0.11 11.87
C SER A 243 37.53 0.15 11.23
N GLU A 244 38.50 -0.50 11.85
CA GLU A 244 39.82 -0.73 11.26
C GLU A 244 39.79 -1.81 10.15
N LYS A 245 38.68 -2.56 10.06
CA LYS A 245 38.45 -3.59 9.05
C LYS A 245 37.61 -3.04 7.90
N PRO A 246 37.79 -3.51 6.66
CA PRO A 246 36.92 -3.14 5.55
C PRO A 246 35.48 -3.56 5.85
N GLN A 247 34.54 -2.62 5.68
CA GLN A 247 33.11 -2.87 5.91
C GLN A 247 32.34 -2.81 4.60
N PRO A 248 31.39 -3.73 4.37
CA PRO A 248 30.54 -3.69 3.20
C PRO A 248 29.54 -2.53 3.28
N LEU A 249 29.12 -2.04 2.12
CA LEU A 249 28.28 -0.85 1.98
C LEU A 249 27.00 -0.92 2.83
N TYR A 250 26.35 -2.09 2.89
CA TYR A 250 25.10 -2.26 3.62
C TYR A 250 25.22 -2.03 5.13
N ARG A 251 26.42 -2.11 5.74
CA ARG A 251 26.58 -1.83 7.19
C ARG A 251 26.46 -0.36 7.55
N TYR A 252 26.58 0.53 6.56
CA TYR A 252 26.38 1.98 6.73
C TYR A 252 24.89 2.36 6.75
N PHE A 253 24.02 1.49 6.24
CA PHE A 253 22.58 1.70 6.24
C PHE A 253 22.00 1.03 7.49
N LYS A 254 21.23 1.79 8.27
CA LYS A 254 20.49 1.28 9.43
C LYS A 254 19.01 1.23 9.07
N GLN A 255 18.38 0.10 9.37
CA GLN A 255 16.95 -0.05 9.20
C GLN A 255 16.23 0.93 10.11
N LEU A 256 15.35 1.75 9.54
CA LEU A 256 14.44 2.56 10.33
C LEU A 256 13.32 1.66 10.84
N PHE A 257 12.79 1.99 12.02
CA PHE A 257 11.64 1.32 12.59
C PHE A 257 10.65 2.34 13.10
N ALA A 258 9.38 1.95 13.08
CA ALA A 258 8.30 2.79 13.57
C ALA A 258 8.24 2.73 15.10
N GLN A 259 8.16 3.91 15.74
CA GLN A 259 8.01 4.04 17.17
C GLN A 259 7.07 5.20 17.48
N VAL A 260 6.07 4.97 18.33
CA VAL A 260 5.04 5.94 18.77
C VAL A 260 4.11 6.43 17.66
N THR A 261 4.62 7.07 16.60
CA THR A 261 3.82 7.74 15.56
C THR A 261 2.94 6.76 14.78
N ASN A 262 3.49 5.60 14.45
CA ASN A 262 2.81 4.49 13.80
C ASN A 262 3.29 3.16 14.40
N PRO A 263 2.43 2.13 14.46
CA PRO A 263 2.80 0.83 14.99
C PRO A 263 3.52 -0.02 13.93
N PRO A 264 4.47 -0.90 14.33
CA PRO A 264 4.91 -2.00 13.48
C PRO A 264 3.78 -3.04 13.32
N ILE A 265 3.84 -3.83 12.25
CA ILE A 265 2.89 -4.91 11.96
C ILE A 265 3.57 -6.26 12.23
N ASP A 266 2.83 -7.23 12.75
CA ASP A 266 3.33 -8.59 12.99
C ASP A 266 3.43 -9.39 11.66
N PRO A 267 4.65 -9.67 11.15
CA PRO A 267 4.82 -10.33 9.85
C PRO A 267 4.39 -11.79 9.83
N ILE A 268 4.13 -12.40 10.99
CA ILE A 268 3.74 -13.80 11.11
C ILE A 268 2.22 -13.90 11.29
N ARG A 269 1.66 -13.12 12.23
CA ARG A 269 0.23 -13.20 12.59
C ARG A 269 -0.66 -12.40 11.64
N GLU A 270 -0.12 -11.34 11.03
CA GLU A 270 -0.84 -10.47 10.11
C GLU A 270 -0.30 -10.58 8.67
N ASP A 271 0.26 -11.75 8.31
CA ASP A 271 0.86 -12.00 6.98
C ASP A 271 -0.13 -11.76 5.81
N LEU A 272 -1.44 -11.88 6.08
CA LEU A 272 -2.54 -11.71 5.13
C LEU A 272 -2.62 -10.29 4.52
N VAL A 273 -2.05 -9.28 5.19
CA VAL A 273 -2.08 -7.89 4.73
C VAL A 273 -0.78 -7.44 4.05
N MET A 274 0.24 -8.31 4.04
CA MET A 274 1.56 -8.05 3.46
C MET A 274 1.72 -8.79 2.13
N ASP A 275 2.48 -8.20 1.21
CA ASP A 275 2.80 -8.82 -0.08
C ASP A 275 4.21 -8.39 -0.52
N LEU A 276 4.94 -9.32 -1.15
CA LEU A 276 6.27 -9.11 -1.75
C LEU A 276 6.23 -9.17 -3.28
N THR A 277 5.03 -9.24 -3.86
CA THR A 277 4.83 -9.23 -5.32
C THR A 277 5.48 -8.00 -5.91
N THR A 278 6.33 -8.23 -6.91
CA THR A 278 7.09 -7.19 -7.61
C THR A 278 6.71 -7.21 -9.08
N TRP A 279 6.42 -6.02 -9.61
CA TRP A 279 6.08 -5.81 -11.01
C TRP A 279 7.33 -5.35 -11.77
N VAL A 280 7.57 -5.92 -12.94
CA VAL A 280 8.68 -5.54 -13.82
C VAL A 280 8.11 -5.11 -15.15
N GLY A 281 8.32 -3.83 -15.50
CA GLY A 281 7.80 -3.25 -16.73
C GLY A 281 7.95 -1.73 -16.76
N PRO A 282 7.63 -1.09 -17.88
CA PRO A 282 7.58 0.37 -17.95
C PRO A 282 6.44 0.91 -17.08
N GLU A 283 6.70 1.99 -16.35
CA GLU A 283 5.66 2.74 -15.66
C GLU A 283 4.81 3.49 -16.69
N GLY A 284 3.49 3.25 -16.65
CA GLY A 284 2.53 3.85 -17.57
C GLY A 284 2.00 5.21 -17.10
N ASN A 285 1.12 5.80 -17.92
CA ASN A 285 0.36 6.97 -17.53
C ASN A 285 -0.61 6.64 -16.38
N LEU A 286 -0.53 7.40 -15.29
CA LEU A 286 -1.40 7.24 -14.13
C LEU A 286 -2.81 7.79 -14.38
N LEU A 287 -2.99 8.76 -15.27
CA LEU A 287 -4.24 9.48 -15.48
C LEU A 287 -5.11 8.87 -16.58
#